data_AF-A0A920D9H2-F1
#
_entry.id   AF-A0A920D9H2-F1
#
_cell.length_a   1.000
_cell.length_b   1.000
_cell.length_c   1.000
_cell.angle_alpha   90.00
_cell.angle_beta   90.00
_cell.angle_gamma   90.00
#
_symmetry.space_group_name_H-M   'P 1'
#
loop_
_entity.id
_entity.type
_entity.pdbx_description
1 polymer ?
#
loop_
_entity_poly.entity_id
_entity_poly.type
_entity_poly.pdbx_seq_one_letter_code
_entity_poly.pdbx_strand_id
1 'polypeptide(L)'
;METDYIRDYAMYAAIFGMFSFVWFGWAQEKPREHWRKYIGIASGAALLVCLIGVYLSVTHWDSATTLSEKGSYKNYLIVFYTEFILAGLGAFLLIRSKKKDYVAPWIAFIVGVHFFWLVSIFKDPSLYILAVVMIAISVLSPWGSNKLGVASSAITGIGSGIALFCFAILGLVRYLSA
;
A
#
# COMPACT_ATOMS: atom_id res chain seq x y z
N MET A 1 18.34 18.93 1.98
CA MET A 1 17.32 19.54 2.85
C MET A 1 16.14 18.59 2.84
N GLU A 2 16.02 17.69 3.81
CA GLU A 2 14.82 16.81 3.92
C GLU A 2 14.77 16.02 5.26
N THR A 3 15.30 16.60 6.33
CA THR A 3 15.31 16.01 7.69
C THR A 3 14.15 16.49 8.56
N ASP A 4 13.29 17.39 8.07
CA ASP A 4 12.32 18.11 8.91
C ASP A 4 11.03 17.33 9.24
N TYR A 5 10.76 16.18 8.59
CA TYR A 5 9.52 15.43 8.77
C TYR A 5 9.75 13.98 9.21
N ILE A 6 10.58 13.77 10.23
CA ILE A 6 10.94 12.44 10.75
C ILE A 6 9.71 11.56 11.08
N ARG A 7 8.61 12.18 11.54
CA ARG A 7 7.35 11.49 11.83
C ARG A 7 6.72 10.87 10.58
N ASP A 8 6.91 11.46 9.41
CA ASP A 8 6.35 10.94 8.15
C ASP A 8 7.03 9.63 7.76
N TYR A 9 8.33 9.48 8.01
CA TYR A 9 9.05 8.22 7.79
C TYR A 9 8.59 7.10 8.74
N ALA A 10 8.34 7.42 10.01
CA ALA A 10 7.74 6.48 10.96
C ALA A 10 6.31 6.09 10.54
N MET A 11 5.52 7.05 10.05
CA MET A 11 4.17 6.81 9.54
C MET A 11 4.18 5.99 8.25
N TYR A 12 5.18 6.13 7.38
CA TYR A 12 5.36 5.25 6.21
C TYR A 12 5.52 3.80 6.64
N ALA A 13 6.39 3.54 7.63
CA ALA A 13 6.57 2.20 8.17
C ALA A 13 5.26 1.64 8.75
N ALA A 14 4.51 2.46 9.49
CA ALA A 14 3.23 2.09 10.08
C ALA A 14 2.19 1.74 9.00
N ILE A 15 1.90 2.71 8.12
CA ILE A 15 0.81 2.63 7.15
C ILE A 15 1.13 1.63 6.04
N PHE A 16 2.33 1.65 5.46
CA PHE A 16 2.69 0.69 4.42
C PHE A 16 2.87 -0.72 4.98
N GLY A 17 3.34 -0.86 6.23
CA GLY A 17 3.34 -2.14 6.93
C GLY A 17 1.93 -2.71 7.10
N MET A 18 0.97 -1.88 7.54
CA MET A 18 -0.43 -2.28 7.70
C MET A 18 -1.04 -2.71 6.35
N PHE A 19 -0.88 -1.90 5.31
CA PHE A 19 -1.45 -2.24 4.01
C PHE A 19 -0.73 -3.44 3.37
N SER A 20 0.57 -3.59 3.56
CA SER A 20 1.29 -4.79 3.16
C SER A 20 0.70 -6.05 3.80
N PHE A 21 0.46 -6.03 5.12
CA PHE A 21 -0.22 -7.10 5.84
C PHE A 21 -1.61 -7.43 5.23
N VAL A 22 -2.42 -6.40 4.94
CA VAL A 22 -3.76 -6.57 4.32
C VAL A 22 -3.67 -7.18 2.93
N TRP A 23 -2.73 -6.73 2.09
CA TRP A 23 -2.52 -7.27 0.74
C TRP A 23 -2.04 -8.72 0.78
N PHE A 24 -1.17 -9.08 1.74
CA PHE A 24 -0.85 -10.48 1.98
C PHE A 24 -2.05 -11.29 2.47
N GLY A 25 -3.03 -10.68 3.15
CA GLY A 25 -4.31 -11.32 3.46
C GLY A 25 -5.10 -11.67 2.19
N TRP A 26 -5.24 -10.71 1.27
CA TRP A 26 -5.82 -10.98 -0.05
C TRP A 26 -5.08 -12.03 -0.85
N ALA A 27 -3.76 -12.11 -0.67
CA ALA A 27 -2.94 -13.13 -1.32
C ALA A 27 -3.35 -14.57 -0.94
N GLN A 28 -4.08 -14.76 0.17
CA GLN A 28 -4.47 -16.07 0.70
C GLN A 28 -5.75 -16.67 0.09
N GLU A 29 -6.50 -15.93 -0.74
CA GLU A 29 -7.78 -16.39 -1.31
C GLU A 29 -7.64 -17.75 -2.02
N LYS A 30 -6.77 -17.84 -3.03
CA LYS A 30 -6.46 -19.09 -3.72
C LYS A 30 -5.00 -19.13 -4.25
N PRO A 31 -3.99 -19.02 -3.38
CA PRO A 31 -2.59 -19.24 -3.77
C PRO A 31 -2.29 -20.73 -3.95
N ARG A 32 -1.13 -21.05 -4.53
CA ARG A 32 -0.59 -22.42 -4.49
C ARG A 32 -0.28 -22.81 -3.04
N GLU A 33 -0.46 -24.09 -2.73
CA GLU A 33 -0.37 -24.59 -1.36
C GLU A 33 0.97 -24.24 -0.69
N HIS A 34 2.09 -24.50 -1.38
CA HIS A 34 3.43 -24.20 -0.85
C HIS A 34 3.72 -22.70 -0.68
N TRP A 35 2.93 -21.79 -1.28
CA TRP A 35 3.09 -20.34 -1.09
C TRP A 35 2.51 -19.86 0.23
N ARG A 36 1.48 -20.53 0.75
CA ARG A 36 0.72 -20.08 1.93
C ARG A 36 1.62 -19.82 3.13
N LYS A 37 2.59 -20.70 3.38
CA LYS A 37 3.57 -20.54 4.48
C LYS A 37 4.36 -19.24 4.34
N TYR A 38 4.88 -18.96 3.14
CA TYR A 38 5.68 -17.77 2.90
C TYR A 38 4.86 -16.49 2.94
N ILE A 39 3.62 -16.51 2.41
CA ILE A 39 2.69 -15.40 2.51
C ILE A 39 2.36 -15.11 3.98
N GLY A 40 2.15 -16.14 4.80
CA GLY A 40 1.92 -16.00 6.24
C GLY A 40 3.11 -15.38 6.98
N ILE A 41 4.33 -15.81 6.68
CA ILE A 41 5.56 -15.23 7.25
C ILE A 41 5.70 -13.75 6.83
N ALA A 42 5.50 -13.44 5.56
CA ALA A 42 5.58 -12.07 5.04
C ALA A 42 4.51 -11.17 5.67
N SER A 43 3.29 -11.67 5.83
CA SER A 43 2.20 -11.01 6.55
C SER A 43 2.59 -10.69 8.00
N GLY A 44 3.13 -11.67 8.73
CA GLY A 44 3.63 -11.45 10.09
C GLY A 44 4.75 -10.41 10.16
N ALA A 45 5.71 -10.46 9.23
CA ALA A 45 6.79 -9.46 9.16
C ALA A 45 6.27 -8.05 8.87
N ALA A 46 5.31 -7.92 7.94
CA ALA A 46 4.64 -6.65 7.63
C ALA A 46 3.91 -6.07 8.84
N LEU A 47 3.22 -6.92 9.61
CA LEU A 47 2.57 -6.50 10.85
C LEU A 47 3.59 -6.04 11.91
N LEU A 48 4.73 -6.73 12.05
CA LEU A 48 5.77 -6.30 12.98
C LEU A 48 6.33 -4.92 12.62
N VAL A 49 6.62 -4.68 11.34
CA VAL A 49 7.08 -3.37 10.84
C VAL A 49 6.01 -2.29 11.07
N CYS A 50 4.74 -2.62 10.84
CA CYS A 50 3.62 -1.73 11.15
C CYS A 50 3.63 -1.31 12.63
N LEU A 51 3.73 -2.28 13.54
CA LEU A 51 3.69 -2.02 14.99
C LEU A 51 4.90 -1.18 15.45
N ILE A 52 6.09 -1.44 14.90
CA ILE A 52 7.27 -0.61 15.14
C ILE A 52 7.02 0.83 14.66
N GLY A 53 6.51 1.00 13.44
CA GLY A 53 6.18 2.31 12.89
C GLY A 53 5.14 3.06 13.72
N VAL A 54 4.09 2.38 14.19
CA VAL A 54 3.08 2.95 15.10
C VAL A 54 3.74 3.42 16.40
N TYR A 55 4.54 2.57 17.04
CA TYR A 55 5.25 2.91 18.27
C TYR A 55 6.15 4.15 18.09
N LEU A 56 6.95 4.18 17.02
CA LEU A 56 7.83 5.32 16.73
C LEU A 56 7.04 6.59 16.43
N SER A 57 5.92 6.47 15.72
CA SER A 57 5.05 7.59 15.39
C SER A 57 4.37 8.20 16.62
N VAL A 58 3.91 7.37 17.55
CA VAL A 58 3.28 7.82 18.81
C VAL A 58 4.30 8.46 19.74
N THR A 59 5.52 7.90 19.82
CA THR A 59 6.60 8.47 20.63
C THR A 59 7.11 9.80 20.11
N HIS A 60 6.94 10.08 18.81
CA HIS A 60 7.34 11.33 18.15
C HIS A 60 6.13 12.12 17.64
N TRP A 61 5.00 12.04 18.34
CA TRP A 61 3.74 12.63 17.88
C TRP A 61 3.85 14.14 17.66
N ASP A 62 4.59 14.84 18.52
CA ASP A 62 4.76 16.30 18.47
C ASP A 62 5.80 16.76 17.44
N SER A 63 6.48 15.83 16.75
CA SER A 63 7.41 16.15 15.68
C SER A 63 6.69 16.67 14.44
N ALA A 64 7.38 17.50 13.66
CA ALA A 64 6.85 18.07 12.43
C ALA A 64 6.47 16.99 11.39
N THR A 65 5.48 17.33 10.57
CA THR A 65 4.92 16.49 9.50
C THR A 65 4.52 17.37 8.32
N THR A 66 4.58 16.83 7.11
CA THR A 66 4.06 17.51 5.90
C THR A 66 2.56 17.80 5.99
N LEU A 67 1.81 16.98 6.72
CA LEU A 67 0.36 17.15 6.87
C LEU A 67 -0.04 18.36 7.72
N SER A 68 0.86 18.87 8.57
CA SER A 68 0.63 20.10 9.34
C SER A 68 0.77 21.36 8.50
N GLU A 69 1.28 21.27 7.27
CA GLU A 69 1.31 22.39 6.34
C GLU A 69 -0.11 22.82 5.95
N LYS A 70 -0.29 24.13 5.81
CA LYS A 70 -1.60 24.73 5.56
C LYS A 70 -2.23 24.18 4.27
N GLY A 71 -3.34 23.46 4.42
CA GLY A 71 -4.11 22.91 3.29
C GLY A 71 -3.72 21.48 2.88
N SER A 72 -2.54 20.98 3.28
CA SER A 72 -2.08 19.63 2.92
C SER A 72 -3.02 18.54 3.43
N TYR A 73 -3.43 18.62 4.71
CA TYR A 73 -4.39 17.67 5.28
C TYR A 73 -5.76 17.69 4.57
N LYS A 74 -6.27 18.88 4.23
CA LYS A 74 -7.55 19.01 3.51
C LYS A 74 -7.46 18.41 2.11
N ASN A 75 -6.39 18.71 1.37
CA ASN A 75 -6.16 18.18 0.03
C ASN A 75 -6.01 16.64 0.07
N TYR A 76 -5.26 16.13 1.05
CA TYR A 76 -5.14 14.70 1.31
C TYR A 76 -6.51 14.04 1.49
N LEU A 77 -7.37 14.59 2.36
CA LEU A 77 -8.70 14.01 2.60
C LEU A 77 -9.60 14.04 1.35
N ILE A 78 -9.57 15.13 0.57
CA ILE A 78 -10.37 15.24 -0.66
C ILE A 78 -9.97 14.16 -1.65
N VAL A 79 -8.66 14.01 -1.90
CA VAL A 79 -8.13 12.99 -2.80
C VAL A 79 -8.48 11.59 -2.29
N PHE A 80 -8.20 11.32 -1.01
CA PHE A 80 -8.46 10.03 -0.38
C PHE A 80 -9.93 9.62 -0.49
N TYR A 81 -10.88 10.47 -0.10
CA TYR A 81 -12.30 10.11 -0.15
C TYR A 81 -12.81 9.97 -1.59
N THR A 82 -12.32 10.78 -2.51
CA THR A 82 -12.67 10.66 -3.93
C THR A 82 -12.24 9.30 -4.47
N GLU A 83 -10.99 8.91 -4.25
CA GLU A 83 -10.46 7.63 -4.72
C GLU A 83 -11.07 6.44 -3.97
N PHE A 84 -11.37 6.58 -2.69
CA PHE A 84 -12.06 5.55 -1.91
C PHE A 84 -13.47 5.27 -2.49
N ILE A 85 -14.22 6.32 -2.84
CA ILE A 85 -15.52 6.18 -3.48
C ILE A 85 -15.39 5.52 -4.85
N LEU A 86 -14.42 5.94 -5.67
CA LEU A 86 -14.18 5.35 -6.98
C LEU A 86 -13.77 3.88 -6.88
N ALA A 87 -12.90 3.53 -5.93
CA ALA A 87 -12.50 2.15 -5.66
C ALA A 87 -13.71 1.31 -5.28
N GLY A 88 -14.53 1.78 -4.34
CA GLY A 88 -15.74 1.10 -3.89
C GLY A 88 -16.78 0.92 -4.99
N LEU A 89 -17.06 1.97 -5.77
CA LEU A 89 -18.00 1.90 -6.90
C LEU A 89 -17.53 0.91 -7.97
N GLY A 90 -16.26 0.97 -8.37
CA GLY A 90 -15.72 0.03 -9.36
C GLY A 90 -15.74 -1.42 -8.86
N ALA A 91 -15.39 -1.65 -7.58
CA ALA A 91 -15.50 -2.97 -6.96
C ALA A 91 -16.95 -3.48 -6.95
N PHE A 92 -17.91 -2.63 -6.59
CA PHE A 92 -19.33 -2.96 -6.61
C PHE A 92 -19.81 -3.35 -8.02
N LEU A 93 -19.45 -2.58 -9.04
CA LEU A 93 -19.81 -2.85 -10.43
C LEU A 93 -19.20 -4.17 -10.94
N LEU A 94 -17.95 -4.46 -10.59
CA LEU A 94 -17.27 -5.71 -10.95
C LEU A 94 -17.94 -6.92 -10.29
N ILE A 95 -18.29 -6.81 -9.01
CA ILE A 95 -19.02 -7.84 -8.27
C ILE A 95 -20.38 -8.09 -8.92
N ARG A 96 -21.13 -7.02 -9.22
CA ARG A 96 -22.46 -7.12 -9.84
C ARG A 96 -22.41 -7.76 -11.22
N SER A 97 -21.33 -7.52 -11.96
CA SER A 97 -21.07 -8.06 -13.29
C SER A 97 -20.47 -9.48 -13.28
N LYS A 98 -20.43 -10.15 -12.12
CA LYS A 98 -19.81 -11.48 -11.94
C LYS A 98 -18.31 -11.53 -12.29
N LYS A 99 -17.62 -10.38 -12.30
CA LYS A 99 -16.18 -10.23 -12.56
C LYS A 99 -15.38 -10.04 -11.26
N LYS A 100 -15.73 -10.81 -10.22
CA LYS A 100 -15.17 -10.66 -8.86
C LYS A 100 -13.65 -10.78 -8.81
N ASP A 101 -13.06 -11.58 -9.69
CA ASP A 101 -11.61 -11.77 -9.76
C ASP A 101 -10.84 -10.48 -10.12
N TYR A 102 -11.49 -9.51 -10.76
CA TYR A 102 -10.90 -8.21 -11.09
C TYR A 102 -11.00 -7.17 -9.98
N VAL A 103 -11.73 -7.46 -8.89
CA VAL A 103 -11.87 -6.51 -7.77
C VAL A 103 -10.51 -6.18 -7.18
N ALA A 104 -9.68 -7.20 -6.97
CA ALA A 104 -8.40 -6.99 -6.36
C ALA A 104 -7.42 -6.16 -7.21
N PRO A 105 -7.21 -6.52 -8.49
CA PRO A 105 -6.51 -5.67 -9.46
C PRO A 105 -7.06 -4.24 -9.50
N TRP A 106 -8.38 -4.05 -9.54
CA TRP A 106 -9.00 -2.73 -9.58
C TRP A 106 -8.64 -1.85 -8.37
N ILE A 107 -8.73 -2.41 -7.15
CA ILE A 107 -8.33 -1.66 -5.95
C ILE A 107 -6.84 -1.33 -6.00
N ALA A 108 -5.98 -2.27 -6.42
CA ALA A 108 -4.54 -2.02 -6.56
C ALA A 108 -4.24 -0.91 -7.57
N PHE A 109 -5.00 -0.81 -8.66
CA PHE A 109 -4.88 0.25 -9.64
C PHE A 109 -5.15 1.63 -9.01
N ILE A 110 -6.29 1.76 -8.32
CA ILE A 110 -6.67 3.02 -7.67
C ILE A 110 -5.66 3.41 -6.59
N VAL A 111 -5.18 2.44 -5.81
CA VAL A 111 -4.11 2.68 -4.82
C VAL A 111 -2.80 3.11 -5.51
N GLY A 112 -2.48 2.55 -6.68
CA GLY A 112 -1.34 3.02 -7.48
C GLY A 112 -1.49 4.47 -7.95
N VAL A 113 -2.70 4.84 -8.42
CA VAL A 113 -3.02 6.23 -8.80
C VAL A 113 -2.95 7.17 -7.60
N HIS A 114 -3.44 6.74 -6.44
CA HIS A 114 -3.38 7.49 -5.17
C HIS A 114 -1.94 7.94 -4.85
N PHE A 115 -0.95 7.07 -5.06
CA PHE A 115 0.44 7.39 -4.79
C PHE A 115 1.00 8.54 -5.66
N PHE A 116 0.51 8.73 -6.89
CA PHE A 116 0.93 9.88 -7.71
C PHE A 116 0.55 11.21 -7.06
N TRP A 117 -0.65 11.27 -6.47
CA TRP A 117 -1.10 12.46 -5.74
C TRP A 117 -0.35 12.65 -4.43
N LEU A 118 -0.07 11.55 -3.72
CA LEU A 118 0.68 11.60 -2.46
C LEU A 118 2.10 12.17 -2.62
N VAL A 119 2.75 12.03 -3.78
CA VAL A 119 4.05 12.66 -4.04
C VAL A 119 4.00 14.16 -3.77
N SER A 120 2.94 14.84 -4.21
CA SER A 120 2.81 16.29 -4.04
C SER A 120 2.56 16.70 -2.59
N ILE A 121 1.95 15.81 -1.79
CA ILE A 121 1.58 16.06 -0.40
C ILE A 121 2.78 15.80 0.53
N PHE A 122 3.41 14.64 0.38
CA PHE A 122 4.52 14.20 1.22
C PHE A 122 5.89 14.64 0.68
N LYS A 123 5.93 15.28 -0.50
CA LYS A 123 7.14 15.77 -1.16
C LYS A 123 8.21 14.69 -1.38
N ASP A 124 7.79 13.43 -1.53
CA ASP A 124 8.69 12.28 -1.68
C ASP A 124 8.59 11.67 -3.09
N PRO A 125 9.58 11.89 -3.96
CA PRO A 125 9.60 11.35 -5.32
C PRO A 125 9.63 9.82 -5.38
N SER A 126 10.07 9.13 -4.31
CA SER A 126 10.10 7.67 -4.30
C SER A 126 8.71 7.06 -4.43
N LEU A 127 7.66 7.79 -4.04
CA LEU A 127 6.27 7.36 -4.22
C LEU A 127 5.88 7.23 -5.69
N TYR A 128 6.53 7.92 -6.65
CA TYR A 128 6.32 7.66 -8.08
C TYR A 128 6.70 6.22 -8.46
N ILE A 129 7.79 5.70 -7.88
CA ILE A 129 8.23 4.32 -8.14
C ILE A 129 7.18 3.35 -7.59
N LEU A 130 6.72 3.57 -6.36
CA LEU A 130 5.66 2.76 -5.76
C LEU A 130 4.37 2.80 -6.58
N ALA A 131 3.98 3.98 -7.05
CA ALA A 131 2.81 4.18 -7.89
C ALA A 131 2.89 3.35 -9.18
N VAL A 132 3.99 3.47 -9.93
CA VAL A 132 4.21 2.73 -11.18
C VAL A 132 4.23 1.22 -10.92
N VAL A 133 4.91 0.77 -9.88
CA VAL A 133 4.97 -0.65 -9.51
C VAL A 133 3.58 -1.19 -9.17
N MET A 134 2.78 -0.48 -8.37
CA MET A 134 1.41 -0.87 -8.01
C MET A 134 0.48 -0.94 -9.21
N ILE A 135 0.56 0.03 -10.12
CA ILE A 135 -0.21 0.02 -11.39
C ILE A 135 0.22 -1.16 -12.26
N ALA A 136 1.53 -1.40 -12.40
CA ALA A 136 2.04 -2.53 -13.17
C ALA A 136 1.56 -3.87 -12.60
N ILE A 137 1.60 -4.04 -11.27
CA ILE A 137 1.07 -5.24 -10.59
C ILE A 137 -0.42 -5.42 -10.91
N SER A 138 -1.21 -4.35 -10.80
CA SER A 138 -2.65 -4.38 -11.09
C SER A 138 -2.95 -4.81 -12.54
N VAL A 139 -2.21 -4.29 -13.52
CA VAL A 139 -2.43 -4.61 -14.94
C VAL A 139 -1.97 -6.03 -15.27
N LEU A 140 -0.86 -6.48 -14.68
CA LEU A 140 -0.25 -7.77 -15.00
C LEU A 140 -0.85 -8.95 -14.22
N SER A 141 -1.47 -8.69 -13.06
CA SER A 141 -1.95 -9.76 -12.19
C SER A 141 -3.06 -10.63 -12.79
N PRO A 142 -4.05 -10.15 -13.57
CA PRO A 142 -5.06 -11.02 -14.18
C PRO A 142 -4.47 -11.97 -15.22
N TRP A 143 -3.43 -11.54 -15.94
CA TRP A 143 -2.72 -12.39 -16.88
C TRP A 143 -1.86 -13.42 -16.15
N GLY A 144 -1.11 -12.98 -15.13
CA GLY A 144 -0.27 -13.86 -14.32
C GLY A 144 -1.06 -14.92 -13.57
N SER A 145 -2.21 -14.56 -13.00
CA SER A 145 -3.08 -15.46 -12.25
C SER A 145 -3.67 -16.56 -13.13
N ASN A 146 -4.13 -16.20 -14.33
CA ASN A 146 -4.63 -17.13 -15.33
C ASN A 146 -3.56 -18.15 -15.73
N LYS A 147 -2.34 -17.69 -16.04
CA LYS A 147 -1.21 -18.57 -16.39
C LYS A 147 -0.81 -19.53 -15.26
N LEU A 148 -0.98 -19.11 -14.01
CA LEU A 148 -0.54 -19.86 -12.84
C LEU A 148 -1.65 -20.70 -12.18
N GLY A 149 -2.90 -20.55 -12.62
CA GLY A 149 -4.08 -21.27 -12.11
C GLY A 149 -4.54 -20.82 -10.71
N VAL A 150 -4.25 -19.57 -10.33
CA VAL A 150 -4.54 -19.00 -9.00
C VAL A 150 -5.53 -17.85 -9.11
N ALA A 151 -6.07 -17.36 -7.99
CA ALA A 151 -6.90 -16.15 -8.01
C ALA A 151 -6.08 -14.91 -8.39
N SER A 152 -6.70 -13.93 -9.06
CA SER A 152 -6.03 -12.66 -9.39
C SER A 152 -5.66 -11.85 -8.14
N SER A 153 -6.45 -11.99 -7.07
CA SER A 153 -6.11 -11.48 -5.74
C SER A 153 -4.83 -12.09 -5.15
N ALA A 154 -4.51 -13.35 -5.49
CA ALA A 154 -3.28 -14.02 -5.03
C ALA A 154 -2.04 -13.29 -5.57
N ILE A 155 -2.00 -13.04 -6.88
CA ILE A 155 -0.89 -12.37 -7.55
C ILE A 155 -0.84 -10.89 -7.19
N THR A 156 -2.00 -10.22 -7.19
CA THR A 156 -2.09 -8.80 -6.81
C THR A 156 -1.64 -8.60 -5.36
N GLY A 157 -2.11 -9.44 -4.44
CA GLY A 157 -1.77 -9.39 -3.02
C GLY A 157 -0.30 -9.63 -2.74
N ILE A 158 0.33 -10.62 -3.39
CA ILE A 158 1.77 -10.85 -3.26
C ILE A 158 2.55 -9.64 -3.78
N GLY A 159 2.25 -9.19 -4.99
CA GLY A 159 2.97 -8.07 -5.62
C GLY A 159 2.85 -6.79 -4.81
N SER A 160 1.61 -6.37 -4.52
CA SER A 160 1.33 -5.15 -3.77
C SER A 160 1.84 -5.24 -2.34
N GLY A 161 1.69 -6.40 -1.70
CA GLY A 161 2.20 -6.65 -0.36
C GLY A 161 3.72 -6.49 -0.27
N ILE A 162 4.48 -7.07 -1.21
CA ILE A 162 5.94 -6.94 -1.27
C ILE A 162 6.34 -5.49 -1.56
N ALA A 163 5.72 -4.84 -2.55
CA ALA A 163 6.04 -3.46 -2.90
C ALA A 163 5.87 -2.52 -1.70
N LEU A 164 4.73 -2.60 -1.02
CA LEU A 164 4.46 -1.81 0.19
C LEU A 164 5.39 -2.18 1.34
N PHE A 165 5.74 -3.46 1.51
CA PHE A 165 6.68 -3.88 2.54
C PHE A 165 8.07 -3.27 2.33
N CYS A 166 8.58 -3.27 1.09
CA CYS A 166 9.85 -2.64 0.76
C CYS A 166 9.84 -1.14 1.10
N PHE A 167 8.73 -0.45 0.81
CA PHE A 167 8.58 0.97 1.15
C PHE A 167 8.39 1.21 2.65
N ALA A 168 7.77 0.28 3.38
CA ALA A 168 7.69 0.33 4.84
C ALA A 168 9.08 0.22 5.49
N ILE A 169 9.90 -0.72 4.99
CA ILE A 169 11.30 -0.87 5.40
C ILE A 169 12.12 0.38 5.03
N LEU A 170 11.92 0.93 3.83
CA LEU A 170 12.56 2.18 3.42
C LEU A 170 12.22 3.33 4.37
N GLY A 171 10.95 3.43 4.81
CA GLY A 171 10.52 4.37 5.84
C GLY A 171 11.29 4.20 7.15
N LEU A 172 11.42 2.97 7.67
CA LEU A 172 12.23 2.70 8.85
C LEU A 172 13.71 3.07 8.66
N VAL A 173 14.30 2.71 7.52
CA VAL A 173 15.72 3.01 7.24
C VAL A 173 15.94 4.52 7.20
N ARG A 174 15.05 5.28 6.56
CA ARG A 174 15.12 6.74 6.51
C ARG A 174 14.93 7.36 7.89
N TYR A 175 13.99 6.85 8.68
CA TYR A 175 13.80 7.28 10.07
C TYR A 175 15.08 7.08 10.91
N LEU A 176 15.74 5.93 10.79
CA LEU A 176 16.97 5.62 11.53
C LEU A 176 18.21 6.39 11.03
N SER A 177 18.13 6.98 9.84
CA SER A 177 19.23 7.73 9.21
C SER A 177 19.05 9.25 9.32
N ALA A 178 17.91 9.71 9.83
CA ALA A 178 17.58 11.12 10.06
C ALA A 178 18.09 11.58 11.43
#